data_AF-A0A2E5K384-F1
#
_entry.id   AF-A0A2E5K384-F1
#
_cell.length_a   1.000
_cell.length_b   1.000
_cell.length_c   1.000
_cell.angle_alpha   90.00
_cell.angle_beta   90.00
_cell.angle_gamma   90.00
#
_symmetry.space_group_name_H-M   'P 1'
#
loop_
_entity.id
_entity.type
_entity.pdbx_description
1 polymer ?
#
loop_
_entity_poly.entity_id
_entity_poly.type
_entity_poly.pdbx_seq_one_letter_code
_entity_poly.pdbx_strand_id
1 'polypeptide(L)'
;MSEAAEHQEHHEAHGAGRYVKIWIILLVLLGVSIIGPLAEIKWLTLITAFGIALVKAGMVCAYFMHLNIEKKLAWYILFATLLLLLVFFTGIAPDVMKPEGQNWESLYVEPTQTDVEGHGYGDGHAEKAH
;
A
#
# COMPACT_ATOMS: atom_id res chain seq x y z
N MET A 1 -51.28 25.76 -23.22
CA MET A 1 -50.15 25.88 -22.27
C MET A 1 -50.03 24.58 -21.46
N SER A 2 -49.70 23.45 -22.11
CA SER A 2 -49.50 22.16 -21.42
C SER A 2 -48.54 21.23 -22.19
N GLU A 3 -47.63 21.78 -22.97
CA GLU A 3 -46.77 21.01 -23.88
C GLU A 3 -45.29 21.39 -23.71
N ALA A 4 -44.87 21.57 -22.46
CA ALA A 4 -43.48 21.90 -22.09
C ALA A 4 -42.94 20.98 -20.99
N ALA A 5 -43.45 19.75 -20.89
CA ALA A 5 -43.04 18.77 -19.88
C ALA A 5 -42.51 17.45 -20.46
N GLU A 6 -42.32 17.33 -21.78
CA GLU A 6 -41.89 16.08 -22.43
C GLU A 6 -40.54 16.13 -23.15
N HIS A 7 -39.69 17.10 -22.85
CA HIS A 7 -38.32 17.14 -23.40
C HIS A 7 -37.25 16.99 -22.31
N GLN A 8 -37.39 15.95 -21.48
CA GLN A 8 -36.39 15.65 -20.45
C GLN A 8 -35.83 14.23 -20.47
N GLU A 9 -36.07 13.46 -21.53
CA GLU A 9 -35.49 12.11 -21.65
C GLU A 9 -34.78 11.94 -22.99
N HIS A 10 -33.70 11.14 -22.98
CA HIS A 10 -33.03 10.54 -24.13
C HIS A 10 -31.72 11.09 -24.72
N HIS A 11 -31.01 12.04 -24.12
CA HIS A 11 -29.66 12.38 -24.59
C HIS A 11 -28.73 12.64 -23.40
N GLU A 12 -27.55 11.99 -23.37
CA GLU A 12 -26.42 12.17 -22.41
C GLU A 12 -26.17 11.07 -21.33
N ALA A 13 -26.80 9.89 -21.38
CA ALA A 13 -26.56 8.83 -20.37
C ALA A 13 -25.53 7.73 -20.75
N HIS A 14 -24.87 7.80 -21.91
CA HIS A 14 -24.05 6.68 -22.40
C HIS A 14 -22.59 6.63 -21.87
N GLY A 15 -22.08 7.70 -21.25
CA GLY A 15 -20.73 7.75 -20.67
C GLY A 15 -20.70 7.62 -19.14
N ALA A 16 -21.54 8.39 -18.45
CA ALA A 16 -21.51 8.53 -16.99
C ALA A 16 -21.96 7.27 -16.23
N GLY A 17 -22.94 6.53 -16.76
CA GLY A 17 -23.50 5.35 -16.08
C GLY A 17 -22.48 4.23 -15.86
N ARG A 18 -21.48 4.09 -16.73
CA ARG A 18 -20.44 3.07 -16.57
C ARG A 18 -19.53 3.40 -15.39
N TYR A 19 -19.02 4.62 -15.29
CA TYR A 19 -18.14 5.03 -14.18
C TYR A 19 -18.80 4.89 -12.81
N VAL A 20 -20.08 5.26 -12.70
CA VAL A 20 -20.86 5.09 -11.46
C VAL A 20 -20.96 3.61 -11.06
N LYS A 21 -21.12 2.70 -12.03
CA LYS A 21 -21.20 1.26 -11.77
C LYS A 21 -19.88 0.71 -11.22
N ILE A 22 -18.73 1.12 -11.78
CA ILE A 22 -17.41 0.73 -11.24
C ILE A 22 -17.20 1.35 -9.85
N TRP A 23 -17.61 2.60 -9.64
CA TRP A 23 -17.51 3.26 -8.35
C TRP A 23 -18.27 2.50 -7.25
N ILE A 24 -19.50 2.06 -7.52
CA ILE A 24 -20.28 1.23 -6.59
C ILE A 24 -19.56 -0.09 -6.28
N ILE A 25 -19.00 -0.77 -7.30
CA ILE A 25 -18.26 -2.02 -7.09
C ILE A 25 -17.03 -1.78 -6.21
N LEU A 26 -16.27 -0.71 -6.43
CA LEU A 26 -15.13 -0.37 -5.58
C LEU A 26 -15.54 -0.10 -4.13
N LEU A 27 -16.71 0.53 -3.91
CA LEU A 27 -17.29 0.73 -2.58
C LEU A 27 -17.66 -0.59 -1.90
N VAL A 28 -18.24 -1.53 -2.64
CA VAL A 28 -18.56 -2.87 -2.12
C VAL A 28 -17.28 -3.62 -1.75
N LEU A 29 -16.28 -3.63 -2.63
CA LEU A 29 -14.97 -4.26 -2.37
C LEU A 29 -14.27 -3.63 -1.15
N LEU A 30 -14.44 -2.32 -0.95
CA LEU A 30 -13.96 -1.62 0.24
C LEU A 30 -14.68 -2.13 1.51
N GLY A 31 -16.01 -2.19 1.49
CA GLY A 31 -16.79 -2.71 2.61
C GLY A 31 -16.40 -4.14 2.98
N VAL A 32 -16.22 -5.02 2.00
CA VAL A 32 -15.76 -6.40 2.22
C VAL A 32 -14.35 -6.43 2.81
N SER A 33 -13.46 -5.53 2.38
CA SER A 33 -12.10 -5.43 2.93
C SER A 33 -12.06 -4.96 4.39
N ILE A 34 -13.03 -4.16 4.83
CA ILE A 34 -13.16 -3.73 6.23
C ILE A 34 -13.70 -4.86 7.11
N ILE A 35 -14.64 -5.65 6.58
CA ILE A 35 -15.32 -6.71 7.32
C ILE A 35 -14.48 -8.00 7.37
N GLY A 36 -13.72 -8.31 6.32
CA GLY A 36 -12.89 -9.52 6.22
C GLY A 36 -11.93 -9.74 7.40
N PRO A 37 -11.21 -8.71 7.88
CA PRO A 37 -10.32 -8.82 9.03
C PRO A 37 -10.98 -9.16 10.36
N LEU A 38 -12.30 -9.02 10.48
CA LEU A 38 -13.05 -9.33 11.71
C LEU A 38 -13.19 -10.84 11.96
N ALA A 39 -12.83 -11.69 11.00
CA ALA A 39 -12.99 -13.14 11.10
C ALA A 39 -11.94 -13.84 12.00
N GLU A 40 -11.08 -13.12 12.73
CA GLU A 40 -10.02 -13.57 13.68
C GLU A 40 -8.99 -14.62 13.17
N ILE A 41 -9.16 -15.17 11.97
CA ILE A 41 -8.24 -16.11 11.35
C ILE A 41 -7.21 -15.34 10.53
N LYS A 42 -6.04 -15.06 11.14
CA LYS A 42 -4.95 -14.26 10.56
C LYS A 42 -4.59 -14.64 9.12
N TRP A 43 -4.45 -15.94 8.83
CA TRP A 43 -4.05 -16.42 7.50
C TRP A 43 -5.14 -16.21 6.45
N LEU A 44 -6.39 -16.47 6.82
CA LEU A 44 -7.53 -16.30 5.93
C LEU A 44 -7.74 -14.82 5.61
N THR A 45 -7.60 -13.96 6.61
CA THR A 45 -7.63 -12.50 6.48
C THR A 45 -6.53 -11.99 5.54
N LEU A 46 -5.29 -12.48 5.65
CA LEU A 46 -4.21 -12.05 4.76
C LEU A 46 -4.48 -12.42 3.30
N ILE A 47 -4.91 -13.67 3.06
CA ILE A 47 -5.22 -14.15 1.69
C ILE A 47 -6.39 -13.35 1.10
N THR A 48 -7.47 -13.13 1.86
CA THR A 48 -8.61 -12.35 1.38
C THR A 48 -8.26 -10.88 1.18
N ALA A 49 -7.49 -10.27 2.10
CA ALA A 49 -7.05 -8.88 1.96
C ALA A 49 -6.20 -8.68 0.70
N PHE A 50 -5.22 -9.55 0.44
CA PHE A 50 -4.42 -9.50 -0.78
C PHE A 50 -5.24 -9.78 -2.03
N GLY A 51 -6.13 -10.78 -2.00
CA GLY A 51 -7.00 -11.10 -3.13
C GLY A 51 -7.90 -9.93 -3.53
N ILE A 52 -8.58 -9.32 -2.54
CA ILE A 52 -9.44 -8.15 -2.77
C ILE A 52 -8.61 -6.95 -3.25
N ALA A 53 -7.41 -6.74 -2.70
CA ALA A 53 -6.51 -5.67 -3.12
C ALA A 53 -6.11 -5.80 -4.60
N LEU A 54 -5.77 -7.01 -5.06
CA LEU A 54 -5.43 -7.27 -6.46
C LEU A 54 -6.61 -7.01 -7.40
N VAL A 55 -7.81 -7.49 -7.06
CA VAL A 55 -9.02 -7.26 -7.87
C VAL A 55 -9.35 -5.76 -7.94
N LYS A 56 -9.28 -5.06 -6.80
CA LYS A 56 -9.50 -3.62 -6.72
C LYS A 56 -8.52 -2.87 -7.61
N ALA A 57 -7.22 -3.17 -7.49
CA ALA A 57 -6.17 -2.53 -8.30
C ALA A 57 -6.38 -2.77 -9.80
N GLY A 58 -6.66 -4.03 -10.20
CA GLY A 58 -6.95 -4.37 -11.58
C GLY A 58 -8.15 -3.62 -12.15
N MET A 59 -9.22 -3.46 -11.35
CA MET A 59 -10.40 -2.71 -11.76
C MET A 59 -10.11 -1.21 -11.91
N VAL A 60 -9.36 -0.60 -10.99
CA VAL A 60 -8.97 0.81 -11.11
C VAL A 60 -8.12 1.02 -12.36
N CYS A 61 -7.14 0.17 -12.63
CA CYS A 61 -6.33 0.26 -13.83
C CYS A 61 -7.17 0.07 -15.11
N ALA A 62 -7.99 -0.98 -15.18
CA ALA A 62 -8.78 -1.26 -16.39
C ALA A 62 -9.80 -0.17 -16.73
N TYR A 63 -10.46 0.42 -15.71
CA TYR A 63 -11.60 1.31 -15.91
C TYR A 63 -11.30 2.79 -15.66
N PHE A 64 -10.49 3.15 -14.66
CA PHE A 64 -10.14 4.55 -14.37
C PHE A 64 -8.91 5.02 -15.16
N MET A 65 -7.94 4.14 -15.45
CA MET A 65 -6.81 4.49 -16.34
C MET A 65 -7.12 4.29 -17.83
N HIS A 66 -8.37 3.94 -18.22
CA HIS A 66 -8.79 3.79 -19.62
C HIS A 66 -8.00 2.72 -20.42
N LEU A 67 -7.26 1.84 -19.74
CA LEU A 67 -6.40 0.81 -20.32
C LEU A 67 -7.12 -0.17 -21.25
N ASN A 68 -8.43 -0.36 -21.03
CA ASN A 68 -9.22 -1.34 -21.76
C ASN A 68 -9.73 -0.85 -23.13
N ILE A 69 -9.57 0.44 -23.44
CA ILE A 69 -10.32 1.04 -24.57
C ILE A 69 -9.62 0.90 -25.92
N GLU A 70 -8.30 0.71 -26.04
CA GLU A 70 -7.72 0.37 -27.37
C GLU A 70 -6.23 -0.02 -27.40
N LYS A 71 -5.44 0.19 -26.34
CA LYS A 71 -3.97 0.10 -26.43
C LYS A 71 -3.38 -0.99 -25.54
N LYS A 72 -3.13 -2.18 -26.12
CA LYS A 72 -2.34 -3.26 -25.48
C LYS A 72 -1.00 -2.75 -24.93
N LEU A 73 -0.41 -1.74 -25.56
CA LEU A 73 0.81 -1.06 -25.11
C LEU A 73 0.73 -0.54 -23.67
N ALA A 74 -0.42 -0.06 -23.22
CA ALA A 74 -0.56 0.47 -21.88
C ALA A 74 -0.47 -0.63 -20.81
N TRP A 75 -0.93 -1.85 -21.12
CA TRP A 75 -0.72 -3.03 -20.26
C TRP A 75 0.77 -3.42 -20.21
N TYR A 76 1.49 -3.35 -21.33
CA TYR A 76 2.94 -3.60 -21.34
C TYR A 76 3.70 -2.56 -20.51
N ILE A 77 3.35 -1.27 -20.61
CA ILE A 77 3.97 -0.20 -19.81
C ILE A 77 3.64 -0.38 -18.32
N LEU A 78 2.39 -0.73 -17.97
CA LEU A 78 2.00 -1.03 -16.59
C LEU A 78 2.83 -2.17 -15.99
N PHE A 79 2.97 -3.28 -16.72
CA PHE A 79 3.81 -4.39 -16.26
C PHE A 79 5.29 -4.02 -16.22
N ALA A 80 5.77 -3.22 -17.17
CA ALA A 80 7.15 -2.75 -17.18
C ALA A 80 7.46 -1.84 -15.97
N THR A 81 6.55 -0.93 -15.61
CA THR A 81 6.73 -0.08 -14.41
C THR A 81 6.59 -0.87 -13.12
N LEU A 82 5.69 -1.86 -13.07
CA LEU A 82 5.56 -2.75 -11.91
C LEU A 82 6.82 -3.62 -11.74
N LEU A 83 7.36 -4.14 -12.83
CA LEU A 83 8.59 -4.92 -12.84
C LEU A 83 9.79 -4.04 -12.45
N LEU A 84 9.89 -2.83 -13.01
CA LEU A 84 10.92 -1.86 -12.62
C LEU A 84 10.83 -1.56 -11.12
N LEU A 85 9.63 -1.31 -10.60
CA LEU A 85 9.40 -1.07 -9.17
C LEU A 85 9.88 -2.25 -8.32
N LEU A 86 9.62 -3.50 -8.75
CA LEU A 86 10.08 -4.69 -8.04
C LEU A 86 11.61 -4.79 -8.07
N VAL A 87 12.24 -4.62 -9.24
CA VAL A 87 13.70 -4.65 -9.37
C VAL A 87 14.35 -3.55 -8.51
N PHE A 88 13.84 -2.33 -8.58
CA PHE A 88 14.34 -1.20 -7.80
C PHE A 88 14.18 -1.43 -6.29
N PHE A 89 13.02 -1.94 -5.86
CA PHE A 89 12.78 -2.31 -4.47
C PHE A 89 13.77 -3.37 -3.99
N THR A 90 13.96 -4.46 -4.76
CA THR A 90 14.92 -5.50 -4.40
C THR A 90 16.39 -5.05 -4.46
N GLY A 91 16.70 -4.05 -5.29
CA GLY A 91 18.05 -3.49 -5.40
C GLY A 91 18.40 -2.54 -4.25
N ILE A 92 17.43 -1.73 -3.78
CA ILE A 92 17.64 -0.75 -2.71
C ILE A 92 17.36 -1.32 -1.32
N ALA A 93 16.45 -2.29 -1.19
CA ALA A 93 16.18 -2.94 0.10
C ALA A 93 17.47 -3.41 0.82
N PRO A 94 18.41 -4.13 0.20
CA PRO A 94 19.65 -4.55 0.87
C PRO A 94 20.66 -3.42 1.09
N ASP A 95 20.43 -2.23 0.55
CA ASP A 95 21.24 -1.03 0.79
C ASP A 95 20.73 -0.29 2.03
N VAL A 96 19.42 -0.06 2.11
CA VAL A 96 18.76 0.62 3.24
C VAL A 96 18.69 -0.26 4.50
N MET A 97 18.53 -1.58 4.35
CA MET A 97 18.35 -2.49 5.49
C MET A 97 19.67 -2.91 6.17
N LYS A 98 20.83 -2.47 5.66
CA LYS A 98 22.11 -2.70 6.34
C LYS A 98 22.34 -1.60 7.37
N PRO A 99 22.40 -1.91 8.68
CA PRO A 99 22.71 -0.94 9.72
C PRO A 99 24.20 -0.55 9.76
N GLU A 100 25.01 -1.04 8.82
CA GLU A 100 26.46 -1.00 8.89
C GLU A 100 27.05 -0.36 7.62
N GLY A 101 27.70 0.78 7.81
CA GLY A 101 28.54 1.43 6.81
C GLY A 101 29.76 2.05 7.46
N GLN A 102 30.71 2.48 6.65
CA GLN A 102 32.07 2.80 7.10
C GLN A 102 32.21 4.07 7.98
N ASN A 103 31.13 4.84 8.19
CA ASN A 103 31.14 6.08 8.99
C ASN A 103 29.92 6.22 9.92
N TRP A 104 29.22 5.12 10.24
CA TRP A 104 28.04 5.19 11.11
C TRP A 104 28.46 5.17 12.58
N GLU A 105 28.31 6.30 13.27
CA GLU A 105 28.34 6.37 14.73
C GLU A 105 26.92 6.29 15.27
N SER A 106 26.57 5.17 15.93
CA SER A 106 25.29 5.04 16.63
C SER A 106 25.34 5.88 17.91
N LEU A 107 24.67 7.03 17.91
CA LEU A 107 24.44 7.84 19.12
C LEU A 107 23.30 7.29 19.99
N TYR A 108 22.65 6.21 19.56
CA TYR A 108 21.58 5.56 20.31
C TYR A 108 22.15 4.35 21.07
N VAL A 109 22.32 4.53 22.38
CA VAL A 109 22.49 3.43 23.33
C VAL A 109 21.09 3.02 23.75
N GLU A 110 20.68 1.82 23.35
CA GLU A 110 19.46 1.23 23.91
C GLU A 110 19.72 0.97 25.40
N PRO A 111 18.90 1.53 26.32
CA PRO A 111 19.01 1.17 27.73
C PRO A 111 18.66 -0.30 27.84
N THR A 112 19.67 -1.12 28.07
CA THR A 112 19.49 -2.53 28.36
C THR A 112 18.63 -2.66 29.62
N GLN A 113 17.80 -3.70 29.70
CA GLN A 113 16.97 -3.89 30.89
C GLN A 113 17.79 -4.00 32.20
N THR A 114 19.10 -4.23 32.09
CA THR A 114 20.07 -4.26 33.20
C THR A 114 20.35 -2.91 33.86
N ASP A 115 20.14 -1.78 33.19
CA ASP A 115 20.38 -0.44 33.77
C ASP A 115 19.22 0.06 34.64
N VAL A 116 18.06 -0.58 34.58
CA VAL A 116 16.92 -0.28 35.46
C VAL A 116 17.05 -0.97 36.83
N GLU A 117 17.82 -2.06 36.92
CA GLU A 117 18.04 -2.83 38.17
C GLU A 117 19.40 -2.57 38.83
N GLY A 118 20.30 -1.82 38.19
CA GLY A 118 21.72 -1.73 38.55
C GLY A 118 22.18 -0.46 39.27
N HIS A 119 21.30 0.39 39.81
CA HIS A 119 21.72 1.51 40.67
C HIS A 119 22.13 1.02 42.07
N GLY A 120 23.19 0.22 42.11
CA GLY A 120 23.90 -0.21 43.30
C GLY A 120 25.39 0.06 43.13
N TYR A 121 25.82 1.22 43.63
CA TYR A 121 27.11 1.50 44.25
C TYR A 121 28.41 0.92 43.60
N GLY A 122 29.28 1.83 43.17
CA GLY A 122 30.68 1.77 43.59
C GLY A 122 31.75 1.47 42.53
N ASP A 123 32.81 2.28 42.64
CA ASP A 123 34.21 2.03 42.29
C ASP A 123 34.69 2.16 40.83
N GLY A 124 35.43 3.25 40.61
CA GLY A 124 36.89 3.07 40.52
C GLY A 124 37.53 3.26 39.14
N HIS A 125 37.41 4.43 38.53
CA HIS A 125 38.39 4.86 37.54
C HIS A 125 39.74 5.10 38.22
N ALA A 126 40.64 4.13 38.16
CA ALA A 126 42.06 4.30 38.41
C ALA A 126 42.87 3.80 37.21
N GLU A 127 43.09 4.77 36.31
CA GLU A 127 44.33 5.00 35.56
C GLU A 127 45.47 4.00 35.77
N LYS A 128 45.95 3.40 34.69
CA LYS A 128 47.36 2.99 34.55
C LYS A 128 47.85 3.32 33.15
N ALA A 129 48.50 4.48 33.04
CA ALA A 129 49.57 4.70 32.08
C ALA A 129 50.80 3.88 32.52
N HIS A 130 51.38 3.13 31.58
CA HIS A 130 52.81 2.88 31.33
C HIS A 130 52.97 1.59 30.50
#